data_AF-A0A7C4A120-F1
#
_entry.id   AF-A0A7C4A120-F1
#
_cell.length_a   1.000
_cell.length_b   1.000
_cell.length_c   1.000
_cell.angle_alpha   90.00
_cell.angle_beta   90.00
_cell.angle_gamma   90.00
#
_symmetry.space_group_name_H-M   'P 1'
#
loop_
_entity.id
_entity.type
_entity.pdbx_description
1 polymer ?
#
loop_
_entity_poly.entity_id
_entity_poly.type
_entity_poly.pdbx_seq_one_letter_code
_entity_poly.pdbx_strand_id
1 'polypeptide(L)'
;MAQKSEIEWTDATWNPVTGCTKVGPGCDNCYAERFAERWRGIADHPYEQGFDLKLWPSRLEQPLAWKKPRMIFVNSMSDLFHKDIDRRFIDRVF
;
A
#
# COMPACT_ATOMS: atom_id res chain seq x y z
N MET A 1 8.65 -4.24 0.87
CA MET A 1 7.85 -4.22 -0.38
C MET A 1 8.67 -4.91 -1.44
N ALA A 2 8.07 -5.84 -2.18
CA ALA A 2 8.82 -6.75 -3.06
C ALA A 2 9.35 -6.01 -4.30
N GLN A 3 10.65 -6.17 -4.58
CA GLN A 3 11.28 -5.61 -5.78
C GLN A 3 11.02 -6.41 -7.05
N LYS A 4 10.42 -7.61 -6.91
CA LYS A 4 9.90 -8.46 -7.98
C LYS A 4 8.49 -8.86 -7.56
N SER A 5 7.50 -8.45 -8.34
CA SER A 5 6.11 -8.86 -8.13
C SER A 5 5.88 -10.25 -8.73
N GLU A 6 5.06 -11.06 -8.08
CA GLU A 6 4.49 -12.29 -8.67
C GLU A 6 3.24 -11.99 -9.51
N ILE A 7 2.81 -10.72 -9.56
CA ILE A 7 1.68 -10.26 -10.37
C ILE A 7 2.17 -10.07 -11.81
N GLU A 8 1.64 -10.88 -12.74
CA GLU A 8 2.17 -11.06 -14.11
C GLU A 8 2.40 -9.77 -14.91
N TRP A 9 1.63 -8.71 -14.67
CA TRP A 9 1.67 -7.47 -15.45
C TRP A 9 2.55 -6.36 -14.86
N THR A 10 3.10 -6.52 -13.64
CA THR A 10 3.89 -5.48 -12.97
C THR A 10 5.23 -6.01 -12.50
N ASP A 11 6.27 -5.18 -12.58
CA ASP A 11 7.60 -5.51 -12.08
C ASP A 11 7.69 -5.41 -10.55
N ALA A 12 6.93 -4.49 -9.94
CA ALA A 12 7.00 -4.21 -8.51
C ALA A 12 5.73 -3.52 -7.98
N THR A 13 5.43 -3.75 -6.70
CA THR A 13 4.39 -2.98 -6.00
C THR A 13 5.01 -1.82 -5.23
N TRP A 14 4.25 -0.72 -5.12
CA TRP A 14 4.62 0.45 -4.31
C TRP A 14 3.41 0.87 -3.47
N ASN A 15 3.53 0.77 -2.14
CA ASN A 15 2.46 1.06 -1.18
C ASN A 15 2.91 2.21 -0.26
N PRO A 16 2.88 3.47 -0.74
CA PRO A 16 3.04 4.66 0.11
C PRO A 16 1.93 4.78 1.16
N VAL A 17 0.80 4.08 0.96
CA VAL A 17 -0.29 3.96 1.94
C VAL A 17 -0.61 2.48 2.15
N THR A 18 -1.00 2.09 3.37
CA THR A 18 -1.59 0.78 3.67
C THR A 18 -2.94 0.97 4.38
N GLY A 19 -3.89 0.07 4.14
CA GLY A 19 -5.23 0.16 4.75
C GLY A 19 -6.20 1.08 4.01
N CYS A 20 -7.50 0.81 4.19
CA CYS A 20 -8.59 1.66 3.71
C CYS A 20 -9.87 1.36 4.51
N THR A 21 -10.90 2.19 4.33
CA THR A 21 -12.23 1.95 4.93
C THR A 21 -13.08 1.09 4.00
N LYS A 22 -13.80 0.10 4.55
CA LYS A 22 -14.81 -0.66 3.80
C LYS A 22 -15.96 0.27 3.39
N VAL A 23 -16.28 0.31 2.10
CA VAL A 23 -17.32 1.19 1.56
C VAL A 23 -18.55 0.44 1.05
N GLY A 24 -18.49 -0.88 0.92
CA GLY A 24 -19.64 -1.68 0.45
C GLY A 24 -19.31 -3.16 0.24
N PRO A 25 -20.23 -3.93 -0.39
CA PRO A 25 -20.13 -5.40 -0.51
C PRO A 25 -18.88 -5.90 -1.26
N GLY A 26 -18.28 -5.08 -2.13
CA GLY A 26 -17.02 -5.42 -2.80
C GLY A 26 -15.85 -5.62 -1.83
N CYS A 27 -15.95 -5.12 -0.60
CA CYS A 27 -14.92 -5.25 0.42
C CYS A 27 -15.02 -6.53 1.25
N ASP A 28 -16.11 -7.30 1.15
CA ASP A 28 -16.41 -8.43 2.04
C ASP A 28 -15.35 -9.54 1.98
N ASN A 29 -14.67 -9.67 0.84
CA ASN A 29 -13.60 -10.66 0.61
C ASN A 29 -12.25 -9.99 0.31
N CYS A 30 -11.98 -8.82 0.90
CA CYS A 30 -10.75 -8.07 0.68
C CYS A 30 -9.50 -8.89 1.09
N TYR A 31 -8.67 -9.27 0.12
CA TYR A 31 -7.43 -9.99 0.42
C TYR A 31 -6.44 -9.15 1.24
N ALA A 32 -6.40 -7.83 1.00
CA ALA A 32 -5.44 -6.94 1.63
C ALA A 32 -5.72 -6.80 3.13
N GLU A 33 -6.99 -6.71 3.50
CA GLU A 33 -7.43 -6.73 4.89
C GLU A 33 -7.07 -8.06 5.56
N ARG A 34 -7.50 -9.19 4.97
CA ARG A 34 -7.17 -10.51 5.54
C ARG A 34 -5.68 -10.74 5.68
N PHE A 35 -4.87 -10.25 4.73
CA PHE A 35 -3.42 -10.31 4.81
C PHE A 35 -2.89 -9.50 5.99
N ALA A 36 -3.31 -8.25 6.13
CA ALA A 36 -2.82 -7.30 7.12
C ALA A 36 -3.21 -7.71 8.55
N GLU A 37 -4.44 -8.17 8.75
CA GLU A 37 -4.95 -8.58 10.06
C GLU A 37 -4.19 -9.75 10.68
N ARG A 38 -3.57 -10.62 9.87
CA ARG A 38 -2.72 -11.71 10.39
C ARG A 38 -1.52 -11.23 11.19
N TRP A 39 -1.11 -9.98 10.99
CA TRP A 39 0.09 -9.40 11.60
C TRP A 39 -0.23 -8.36 12.68
N ARG A 40 -1.51 -8.14 13.00
CA ARG A 40 -1.91 -7.17 14.00
C ARG A 40 -1.28 -7.51 15.36
N GLY A 41 -0.64 -6.52 15.98
CA GLY A 41 0.03 -6.67 17.27
C GLY A 41 1.41 -7.34 17.21
N ILE A 42 1.92 -7.71 16.03
CA ILE A 42 3.30 -8.19 15.88
C ILE A 42 4.22 -6.97 15.75
N ALA A 43 4.99 -6.72 16.81
CA ALA A 43 5.92 -5.60 16.89
C ALA A 43 6.87 -5.55 15.67
N ASP A 44 7.15 -4.33 15.20
CA ASP A 44 8.04 -4.02 14.07
C ASP A 44 7.58 -4.56 12.71
N HIS A 45 6.41 -5.21 12.63
CA HIS A 45 5.85 -5.62 11.34
C HIS A 45 5.20 -4.42 10.62
N PRO A 46 5.33 -4.28 9.29
CA PRO A 46 4.67 -3.20 8.55
C PRO A 46 3.14 -3.14 8.68
N TYR A 47 2.53 -4.23 9.16
CA TYR A 47 1.10 -4.34 9.43
C TYR A 47 0.81 -4.60 10.91
N GLU A 48 1.66 -4.12 11.81
CA GLU A 48 1.43 -4.16 13.27
C GLU A 48 0.07 -3.54 13.64
N GLN A 49 -0.31 -2.46 12.94
CA GLN A 49 -1.62 -1.83 13.06
C GLN A 49 -2.75 -2.56 12.31
N GLY A 50 -2.53 -3.77 11.79
CA GLY A 50 -3.47 -4.46 10.91
C GLY A 50 -3.80 -3.65 9.65
N PHE A 51 -5.07 -3.66 9.24
CA PHE A 51 -5.55 -2.97 8.03
C PHE A 51 -5.93 -1.50 8.24
N ASP A 52 -5.60 -0.94 9.40
CA ASP A 52 -5.88 0.47 9.71
C ASP A 52 -5.11 1.39 8.74
N LEU A 53 -5.75 2.48 8.32
CA LEU A 53 -5.17 3.44 7.40
C LEU A 53 -3.85 4.00 7.96
N LYS A 54 -2.77 3.86 7.18
CA LYS A 54 -1.45 4.35 7.55
C LYS A 54 -0.69 4.87 6.33
N LEU A 55 -0.20 6.10 6.46
CA LEU A 55 0.68 6.73 5.49
C LEU A 55 2.13 6.33 5.80
N TRP A 56 2.91 6.13 4.76
CA TRP A 56 4.33 5.79 4.86
C TRP A 56 5.19 6.81 4.11
N PRO A 57 5.44 8.00 4.70
CA PRO A 57 6.27 9.03 4.08
C PRO A 57 7.66 8.53 3.68
N SER A 58 8.24 7.63 4.48
CA SER A 58 9.54 6.99 4.19
C SER A 58 9.54 6.13 2.94
N ARG A 59 8.37 5.78 2.38
CA ARG A 59 8.26 4.99 1.16
C ARG A 59 8.10 5.85 -0.09
N LEU A 60 7.90 7.16 0.04
CA LEU A 60 7.66 8.05 -1.11
C LEU A 60 8.84 8.07 -2.09
N GLU A 61 10.06 7.96 -1.56
CA GLU A 61 11.29 8.02 -2.36
C GLU A 61 11.71 6.65 -2.93
N GLN A 62 10.97 5.57 -2.65
CA GLN A 62 11.32 4.23 -3.13
C GLN A 62 11.45 4.15 -4.66
N PRO A 63 10.57 4.76 -5.46
CA PRO A 63 10.71 4.71 -6.91
C PRO A 63 11.98 5.40 -7.42
N LEU A 64 12.44 6.44 -6.73
CA LEU A 64 13.65 7.18 -7.11
C LEU A 64 14.93 6.35 -6.92
N ALA A 65 14.90 5.34 -6.05
CA ALA A 65 16.02 4.44 -5.82
C ALA A 65 16.17 3.36 -6.92
N TRP A 66 15.19 3.20 -7.82
CA TRP A 66 15.24 2.16 -8.86
C TRP A 66 16.07 2.60 -10.06
N LYS A 67 17.13 1.83 -10.35
CA LYS A 67 18.07 2.11 -11.47
C LYS A 67 17.51 1.80 -12.86
N LYS A 68 16.50 0.94 -12.96
CA LYS A 68 15.89 0.51 -14.23
C LYS A 68 14.42 0.94 -14.24
N PRO A 69 13.88 1.38 -15.39
CA PRO A 69 12.45 1.60 -15.56
C PRO A 69 11.65 0.34 -15.18
N ARG A 70 10.45 0.53 -14.60
CA ARG A 70 9.56 -0.53 -14.11
C ARG A 70 8.11 -0.14 -14.34
N MET A 71 7.26 -1.12 -14.64
CA MET A 71 5.81 -1.02 -14.53
C MET A 71 5.39 -1.26 -13.09
N ILE A 72 4.83 -0.26 -12.41
CA ILE A 72 4.60 -0.27 -10.97
C ILE A 72 3.11 -0.33 -10.65
N PHE A 73 2.70 -1.27 -9.80
CA PHE A 73 1.37 -1.26 -9.21
C PHE A 73 1.38 -0.43 -7.91
N VAL A 74 0.78 0.75 -7.97
CA VAL A 74 0.64 1.65 -6.82
C VAL A 74 -0.57 1.26 -5.97
N ASN A 75 -0.38 1.18 -4.65
CA ASN A 75 -1.42 0.93 -3.65
C ASN A 75 -2.21 -0.38 -3.84
N SER A 76 -1.48 -1.48 -3.99
CA SER A 76 -2.04 -2.83 -3.96
C SER A 76 -2.55 -3.28 -2.56
N MET A 77 -2.37 -2.48 -1.52
CA MET A 77 -2.73 -2.83 -0.13
C MET A 77 -3.51 -1.70 0.57
N SER A 78 -4.13 -0.81 -0.19
CA SER A 78 -4.79 0.41 0.32
C SER A 78 -5.62 1.10 -0.76
N ASP A 79 -6.18 2.25 -0.40
CA ASP A 79 -6.76 3.23 -1.32
C ASP A 79 -5.93 4.52 -1.25
N LEU A 80 -5.33 4.95 -2.38
CA LEU A 80 -4.52 6.17 -2.44
C LEU A 80 -5.33 7.44 -2.27
N PHE A 81 -6.58 7.42 -2.71
CA PHE A 81 -7.47 8.57 -2.73
C PHE A 81 -8.50 8.52 -1.60
N HIS A 82 -8.18 7.77 -0.54
CA HIS A 82 -9.00 7.71 0.65
C HIS A 82 -9.24 9.12 1.21
N LYS A 83 -10.48 9.41 1.60
CA LYS A 83 -10.95 10.73 2.07
C LYS A 83 -10.12 11.36 3.20
N ASP A 84 -9.46 10.53 4.01
CA ASP A 84 -8.66 10.97 5.16
C ASP A 84 -7.17 11.21 4.81
N ILE A 85 -6.80 11.10 3.53
CA ILE A 85 -5.45 11.36 3.04
C ILE A 85 -5.38 12.79 2.50
N ASP A 86 -4.43 13.57 3.02
CA ASP A 86 -4.19 14.94 2.57
C ASP A 86 -3.73 14.97 1.11
N ARG A 87 -4.28 15.91 0.34
CA ARG A 87 -3.96 16.07 -1.09
C ARG A 87 -2.47 16.27 -1.34
N ARG A 88 -1.75 16.97 -0.46
CA ARG A 88 -0.30 17.19 -0.59
C ARG A 88 0.50 15.89 -0.48
N PHE A 89 -0.02 14.88 0.22
CA PHE A 89 0.61 13.57 0.24
C PHE A 89 0.43 12.85 -1.10
N ILE A 90 -0.77 12.93 -1.68
CA ILE A 90 -1.07 12.37 -3.01
C ILE A 90 -0.21 13.04 -4.09
N ASP A 91 -0.05 14.37 -4.03
CA ASP A 91 0.78 15.12 -4.97
C ASP A 91 2.28 14.76 -4.89
N ARG A 92 2.74 14.09 -3.83
CA ARG A 92 4.12 13.56 -3.73
C ARG A 92 4.28 12.16 -4.33
N VAL A 93 3.18 11.51 -4.70
CA VAL A 93 3.17 10.19 -5.34
C VAL A 93 3.27 10.30 -6.86
N PHE A 94 2.83 11.44 -7.43
CA PHE A 94 2.87 11.77 -8.85
C PHE A 94 3.95 12.80 -9.16
#